data_AF-A0A4Y2BVG0-F1
#
_entry.id   AF-A0A4Y2BVG0-F1
#
_cell.length_a   1.000
_cell.length_b   1.000
_cell.length_c   1.000
_cell.angle_alpha   90.00
_cell.angle_beta   90.00
_cell.angle_gamma   90.00
#
_symmetry.space_group_name_H-M   'P 1'
#
loop_
_entity.id
_entity.type
_entity.pdbx_description
1 polymer ?
#
loop_
_entity_poly.entity_id
_entity_poly.type
_entity_poly.pdbx_seq_one_letter_code
_entity_poly.pdbx_strand_id
1 'polypeptide(L)'
;MSNLLQACCKLKLLSGPTSKSKEELECETHFMQTYRRDNDGKYIISLPLKENIQLGNSIQIAKQRLDSLWKRVNKDSSMANLYCNFMKEYKELGQMQKKDNSDNVKYVLPHHGVYRADSSTTKLRVVFDTSAASTSGVSLNNCLMKGGVVQDDLFSILLRFRKNKVVFTADV
;
A
#
# COMPACT_ATOMS: atom_id res chain seq x y z
N MET A 1 10.55 -31.26 -1.97
CA MET A 1 10.69 -29.80 -1.74
C MET A 1 9.60 -29.21 -0.83
N SER A 2 8.58 -29.97 -0.39
CA SER A 2 7.47 -29.49 0.45
C SER A 2 7.78 -29.36 1.95
N ASN A 3 8.83 -30.01 2.47
CA ASN A 3 9.12 -30.05 3.92
C ASN A 3 10.00 -28.90 4.44
N LEU A 4 10.69 -28.14 3.59
CA LEU A 4 11.62 -27.06 4.01
C LEU A 4 10.89 -25.75 4.33
N LEU A 5 9.83 -25.42 3.57
CA LEU A 5 8.99 -24.24 3.84
C LEU A 5 8.20 -24.38 5.14
N GLN A 6 7.77 -25.60 5.49
CA GLN A 6 6.98 -25.86 6.69
C GLN A 6 7.81 -25.78 7.98
N ALA A 7 9.14 -25.89 7.89
CA ALA A 7 10.04 -25.79 9.04
C ALA A 7 10.34 -24.32 9.45
N CYS A 8 10.30 -23.36 8.51
CA CYS A 8 10.53 -21.95 8.81
C CYS A 8 9.48 -21.35 9.76
N CYS A 9 8.24 -21.83 9.71
CA CYS A 9 7.13 -21.29 10.52
C CYS A 9 7.09 -21.81 11.98
N LYS A 10 7.91 -22.80 12.35
CA LYS A 10 7.74 -23.54 13.63
C LYS A 10 8.58 -23.03 14.82
N LEU A 11 9.39 -22.00 14.65
CA LEU A 11 10.13 -21.36 15.75
C LEU A 11 9.50 -20.01 16.11
N LYS A 12 8.32 -20.07 16.74
CA LYS A 12 7.81 -18.99 17.59
C LYS A 12 8.58 -19.04 18.90
N LEU A 13 9.78 -18.46 18.91
CA LEU A 13 10.52 -18.22 20.14
C LEU A 13 10.08 -16.84 20.67
N LEU A 14 9.47 -16.85 21.86
CA LEU A 14 9.37 -15.73 22.79
C LEU A 14 8.66 -14.45 22.31
N SER A 15 7.40 -14.56 21.88
CA SER A 15 6.46 -13.46 22.08
C SER A 15 5.48 -13.86 23.17
N GLY A 16 5.66 -13.34 24.39
CA GLY A 16 4.61 -13.39 25.41
C GLY A 16 3.32 -12.74 24.88
N PRO A 17 2.15 -13.02 25.46
CA PRO A 17 0.90 -12.40 25.03
C PRO A 17 0.98 -10.88 25.26
N THR A 18 1.30 -10.13 24.22
CA THR A 18 1.11 -8.68 24.22
C THR A 18 -0.39 -8.44 24.22
N SER A 19 -0.91 -7.79 25.27
CA SER A 19 -2.32 -7.37 25.29
C SER A 19 -2.54 -6.44 24.11
N LYS A 20 -3.30 -6.91 23.10
CA LYS A 20 -3.69 -6.09 21.96
C LYS A 20 -4.51 -4.90 22.47
N SER A 21 -4.28 -3.73 21.87
CA SER A 21 -5.13 -2.57 22.10
C SER A 21 -6.53 -2.82 21.53
N LYS A 22 -7.50 -2.03 21.97
CA LYS A 22 -8.88 -2.10 21.47
C LYS A 22 -8.95 -1.93 19.95
N GLU A 23 -8.23 -0.95 19.40
CA GLU A 23 -8.19 -0.66 17.96
C GLU A 23 -7.59 -1.84 17.16
N GLU A 24 -6.54 -2.48 17.69
CA GLU A 24 -5.92 -3.64 17.02
C GLU A 24 -6.88 -4.84 16.96
N LEU A 25 -7.66 -5.07 18.03
CA LEU A 25 -8.66 -6.13 18.08
C LEU A 25 -9.83 -5.87 17.13
N GLU A 26 -10.30 -4.63 17.06
CA GLU A 26 -11.34 -4.20 16.12
C GLU A 26 -10.87 -4.34 14.67
N CYS A 27 -9.63 -3.93 14.37
CA CYS A 27 -9.03 -4.09 13.05
C CYS A 27 -8.89 -5.57 12.64
N GLU A 28 -8.48 -6.44 13.57
CA GLU A 28 -8.38 -7.89 13.31
C GLU A 28 -9.77 -8.51 13.09
N THR A 29 -10.76 -8.11 13.89
CA THR A 29 -12.15 -8.55 13.73
C THR A 29 -12.70 -8.15 12.37
N HIS A 30 -12.51 -6.89 11.97
CA HIS A 30 -12.91 -6.38 10.66
C HIS A 30 -12.22 -7.13 9.51
N PHE A 31 -10.93 -7.42 9.64
CA PHE A 31 -10.20 -8.23 8.65
C PHE A 31 -10.83 -9.61 8.51
N MET A 32 -11.04 -10.33 9.61
CA MET A 32 -11.62 -11.68 9.58
C MET A 32 -13.04 -11.72 9.00
N GLN A 33 -13.82 -10.65 9.19
CA GLN A 33 -15.19 -10.55 8.66
C GLN A 33 -15.25 -10.19 7.17
N THR A 34 -14.28 -9.41 6.66
CA THR A 34 -14.34 -8.84 5.31
C THR A 34 -13.40 -9.52 4.31
N TYR A 35 -12.41 -10.24 4.83
CA TYR A 35 -11.50 -11.06 4.04
C TYR A 35 -12.27 -12.14 3.27
N ARG A 36 -12.03 -12.20 1.97
CA ARG A 36 -12.45 -13.32 1.12
C ARG A 36 -11.45 -13.53 -0.01
N ARG A 37 -11.61 -14.66 -0.69
CA ARG A 37 -10.86 -14.99 -1.89
C ARG A 37 -11.83 -15.09 -3.06
N ASP A 38 -11.50 -14.44 -4.18
CA ASP A 38 -12.29 -14.59 -5.40
C ASP A 38 -11.96 -15.91 -6.15
N ASN A 39 -12.67 -16.15 -7.25
CA ASN A 39 -12.48 -17.35 -8.07
C ASN A 39 -11.09 -17.41 -8.74
N ASP A 40 -10.44 -16.27 -8.93
CA ASP A 40 -9.08 -16.17 -9.49
C ASP A 40 -8.00 -16.33 -8.41
N GLY A 41 -8.40 -16.51 -7.16
CA GLY A 41 -7.50 -16.68 -6.04
C GLY A 41 -6.93 -15.38 -5.47
N LYS A 42 -7.45 -14.21 -5.85
CA LYS A 42 -7.06 -12.91 -5.30
C LYS A 42 -7.77 -12.66 -3.97
N TYR A 43 -7.05 -12.00 -3.07
CA TYR A 43 -7.60 -11.57 -1.80
C TYR A 43 -8.37 -10.27 -1.97
N ILE A 44 -9.61 -10.26 -1.47
CA ILE A 44 -10.46 -9.07 -1.39
C ILE A 44 -10.69 -8.78 0.09
N ILE A 45 -10.28 -7.59 0.52
CA ILE A 45 -10.36 -7.14 1.91
C ILE A 45 -10.95 -5.73 1.88
N SER A 46 -11.88 -5.44 2.79
CA SER A 46 -12.41 -4.09 2.95
C SER A 46 -11.46 -3.24 3.79
N LEU A 47 -11.28 -1.97 3.43
CA LEU A 47 -10.46 -1.05 4.21
C LEU A 47 -11.04 -0.89 5.63
N PRO A 48 -10.21 -1.00 6.70
CA PRO A 48 -10.66 -0.85 8.09
C PRO A 48 -10.81 0.64 8.44
N LEU A 49 -11.99 1.22 8.17
CA LEU A 49 -12.25 2.63 8.42
C LEU A 49 -12.60 2.87 9.90
N LYS A 50 -12.05 3.96 10.46
CA LYS A 50 -12.41 4.46 11.79
C LYS A 50 -13.76 5.13 11.77
N GLU A 51 -14.52 4.93 12.84
CA GLU A 51 -15.76 5.67 13.07
C GLU A 51 -15.45 7.15 13.34
N ASN A 52 -16.35 8.04 12.91
CA ASN A 52 -16.34 9.48 13.21
C ASN A 52 -15.17 10.31 12.62
N ILE A 53 -14.36 9.77 11.72
CA ILE A 53 -13.35 10.53 10.98
C ILE A 53 -13.82 10.75 9.55
N GLN A 54 -13.95 12.01 9.14
CA GLN A 54 -14.41 12.36 7.80
C GLN A 54 -13.33 13.07 6.98
N LEU A 55 -13.14 12.58 5.74
CA LEU A 55 -12.31 13.23 4.75
C LEU A 55 -13.01 14.50 4.24
N GLY A 56 -12.27 15.59 4.17
CA GLY A 56 -12.66 16.81 3.48
C GLY A 56 -12.47 16.70 1.97
N ASN A 57 -12.56 17.85 1.30
CA ASN A 57 -12.27 17.94 -0.13
C ASN A 57 -10.75 17.89 -0.37
N SER A 58 -10.27 17.18 -1.39
CA SER A 58 -8.84 17.21 -1.79
C SER A 58 -8.60 17.53 -3.26
N ILE A 59 -9.65 17.89 -4.02
CA ILE A 59 -9.57 18.09 -5.48
C ILE A 59 -8.57 19.18 -5.83
N GLN A 60 -8.65 20.34 -5.17
CA GLN A 60 -7.76 21.46 -5.47
C GLN A 60 -6.28 21.11 -5.20
N ILE A 61 -6.01 20.41 -4.09
CA ILE A 61 -4.66 19.96 -3.71
C ILE A 61 -4.15 18.94 -4.73
N ALA A 62 -4.97 17.96 -5.11
CA ALA A 62 -4.62 16.96 -6.10
C ALA A 62 -4.35 17.61 -7.47
N LYS A 63 -5.16 18.58 -7.88
CA LYS A 63 -4.99 19.32 -9.14
C LYS A 63 -3.67 20.11 -9.15
N GLN A 64 -3.35 20.85 -8.09
CA GLN A 64 -2.08 21.60 -8.01
C GLN A 64 -0.85 20.68 -8.11
N ARG A 65 -0.91 19.50 -7.45
CA ARG A 65 0.15 18.50 -7.52
C ARG A 65 0.25 17.88 -8.92
N LEU A 66 -0.89 17.62 -9.56
CA LEU A 66 -0.96 17.15 -10.93
C LEU A 66 -0.35 18.18 -11.90
N ASP A 67 -0.70 19.46 -11.78
CA ASP A 67 -0.14 20.53 -12.63
C ASP A 67 1.39 20.63 -12.48
N SER A 68 1.88 20.51 -11.24
CA SER A 68 3.32 20.49 -10.94
C SER A 68 4.01 19.26 -11.56
N LEU A 69 3.35 18.11 -11.49
CA LEU A 69 3.82 16.88 -12.13
C LEU A 69 3.91 17.05 -13.65
N TRP A 70 2.86 17.56 -14.30
CA TRP A 70 2.84 17.80 -15.74
C TRP A 70 3.92 18.77 -16.19
N LYS A 71 4.17 19.85 -15.43
CA LYS A 71 5.27 20.78 -15.73
C LYS A 71 6.63 20.10 -15.73
N ARG A 72 6.85 19.12 -14.86
CA ARG A 72 8.10 18.35 -14.81
C ARG A 72 8.17 17.32 -15.93
N VAL A 73 7.08 16.58 -16.14
CA VAL A 73 6.96 15.55 -17.17
C VAL A 73 7.13 16.15 -18.58
N ASN A 74 6.54 17.31 -18.85
CA ASN A 74 6.63 17.98 -20.16
C ASN A 74 8.02 18.53 -20.47
N LYS A 75 8.90 18.67 -19.47
CA LYS A 75 10.29 19.09 -19.67
C LYS A 75 11.23 17.94 -20.00
N ASP A 76 10.84 16.70 -19.71
CA ASP A 76 11.67 15.51 -19.85
C ASP A 76 10.91 14.41 -20.62
N SER A 77 11.28 14.23 -21.89
CA SER A 77 10.65 13.24 -22.79
C SER A 77 10.81 11.80 -22.29
N SER A 78 11.91 11.48 -21.60
CA SER A 78 12.12 10.16 -21.00
C SER A 78 11.14 9.92 -19.86
N MET A 79 10.98 10.91 -18.98
CA MET A 79 10.02 10.85 -17.87
C MET A 79 8.59 10.75 -18.38
N ALA A 80 8.24 11.48 -19.44
CA ALA A 80 6.92 11.40 -20.08
C ALA A 80 6.61 10.00 -20.62
N ASN A 81 7.54 9.40 -21.35
CA ASN A 81 7.37 8.05 -21.86
C ASN A 81 7.18 7.02 -20.74
N LEU A 82 7.98 7.11 -19.68
CA LEU A 82 7.86 6.22 -18.51
C LEU A 82 6.49 6.35 -17.83
N TYR A 83 6.01 7.58 -17.64
CA TYR A 83 4.70 7.83 -17.05
C TYR A 83 3.55 7.33 -17.91
N CYS A 84 3.58 7.60 -19.22
CA CYS A 84 2.57 7.13 -20.15
C CYS A 84 2.50 5.61 -20.17
N ASN A 85 3.66 4.93 -20.20
CA ASN A 85 3.72 3.47 -20.16
C ASN A 85 3.16 2.93 -18.84
N PHE A 86 3.55 3.50 -17.69
CA PHE A 86 2.99 3.12 -16.39
C PHE A 86 1.46 3.24 -16.39
N MET A 87 0.90 4.38 -16.82
CA MET A 87 -0.55 4.57 -16.81
C MET A 87 -1.25 3.60 -17.76
N LYS A 88 -0.67 3.32 -18.93
CA LYS A 88 -1.23 2.33 -19.86
C LYS A 88 -1.27 0.94 -19.23
N GLU A 89 -0.16 0.46 -18.69
CA GLU A 89 -0.06 -0.83 -18.03
C GLU A 89 -1.01 -0.94 -16.83
N TYR A 90 -1.05 0.10 -15.98
CA TYR A 90 -1.95 0.15 -14.82
C TYR A 90 -3.42 0.02 -15.21
N LYS A 91 -3.80 0.53 -16.39
CA LYS A 91 -5.15 0.37 -16.95
C LYS A 91 -5.38 -1.04 -17.50
N GLU A 92 -4.42 -1.57 -18.27
CA GLU A 92 -4.50 -2.90 -18.89
C GLU A 92 -4.56 -4.00 -17.83
N LEU A 93 -3.90 -3.82 -16.69
CA LEU A 93 -3.97 -4.70 -15.51
C LEU A 93 -5.29 -4.59 -14.74
N GLY A 94 -6.22 -3.72 -15.16
CA GLY A 94 -7.50 -3.51 -14.49
C GLY A 94 -7.39 -2.81 -13.13
N GLN A 95 -6.27 -2.14 -12.84
CA GLN A 95 -6.04 -1.44 -11.57
C GLN A 95 -6.64 -0.02 -11.56
N MET A 96 -7.16 0.44 -12.69
CA MET A 96 -7.94 1.68 -12.78
C MET A 96 -9.17 1.51 -13.67
N GLN A 97 -10.21 2.25 -13.33
CA GLN A 97 -11.41 2.40 -14.15
C GLN A 97 -11.71 3.88 -14.33
N LYS A 98 -12.27 4.23 -15.50
CA LYS A 98 -12.78 5.59 -15.71
C LYS A 98 -13.98 5.80 -14.78
N LYS A 99 -13.96 6.90 -14.04
CA LYS A 99 -15.06 7.30 -13.17
C LYS A 99 -16.11 8.09 -13.97
N ASP A 100 -17.38 7.87 -13.67
CA ASP A 100 -18.48 8.61 -14.28
C ASP A 100 -18.57 10.04 -13.72
N ASN A 101 -18.93 10.99 -14.59
CA ASN A 101 -18.97 12.42 -14.24
C ASN A 101 -20.12 12.79 -13.28
N SER A 102 -21.07 11.88 -13.03
CA SER A 102 -22.20 12.08 -12.11
C SER A 102 -21.81 11.97 -10.64
N ASP A 103 -20.64 11.42 -10.33
CA ASP A 103 -20.22 11.19 -8.96
C ASP A 103 -19.66 12.46 -8.33
N ASN A 104 -20.21 12.83 -7.17
CA ASN A 104 -19.68 13.92 -6.34
C ASN A 104 -18.37 13.48 -5.64
N VAL A 105 -17.28 13.40 -6.42
CA VAL A 105 -15.95 13.05 -5.91
C VAL A 105 -15.45 14.17 -5.02
N LYS A 106 -15.35 13.91 -3.71
CA LYS A 106 -14.77 14.88 -2.77
C LYS A 106 -13.29 14.63 -2.50
N TYR A 107 -12.83 13.38 -2.64
CA TYR A 107 -11.47 13.00 -2.29
C TYR A 107 -10.77 12.31 -3.47
N VAL A 108 -9.58 12.81 -3.79
CA VAL A 108 -8.65 12.31 -4.81
C VAL A 108 -7.27 12.17 -4.16
N LEU A 109 -6.64 11.00 -4.36
CA LEU A 109 -5.26 10.79 -3.96
C LEU A 109 -4.32 11.45 -4.97
N PRO A 110 -3.49 12.42 -4.56
CA PRO A 110 -2.42 12.87 -5.44
C PRO A 110 -1.43 11.73 -5.68
N HIS A 111 -0.84 11.69 -6.86
CA HIS A 111 0.23 10.74 -7.18
C HIS A 111 1.47 11.48 -7.65
N HIS A 112 2.61 10.82 -7.48
CA HIS A 112 3.90 11.29 -7.99
C HIS A 112 4.78 10.10 -8.32
N GLY A 113 5.92 10.36 -8.95
CA GLY A 113 6.76 9.34 -9.54
C GLY A 113 8.14 9.45 -8.95
N VAL A 114 8.62 8.32 -8.45
CA VAL A 114 9.96 8.16 -7.91
C VAL A 114 10.79 7.51 -9.01
N TYR A 115 11.73 8.29 -9.54
CA TYR A 115 12.65 7.82 -10.55
C TYR A 115 13.87 7.18 -9.89
N ARG A 116 14.21 5.95 -10.30
CA ARG A 116 15.39 5.22 -9.85
C ARG A 116 16.16 4.75 -11.08
N ALA A 117 17.13 5.55 -11.51
CA ALA A 117 17.91 5.31 -12.72
C ALA A 117 18.71 3.99 -12.67
N ASP A 118 19.10 3.61 -11.46
CA ASP A 118 19.83 2.41 -11.06
C ASP A 118 18.95 1.14 -11.02
N SER A 119 17.62 1.27 -11.13
CA SER A 119 16.75 0.10 -11.18
C SER A 119 16.84 -0.60 -12.53
N SER A 120 17.18 -1.89 -12.50
CA SER A 120 17.28 -2.76 -13.68
C SER A 120 15.91 -3.12 -14.27
N THR A 121 14.87 -3.20 -13.44
CA THR A 121 13.51 -3.64 -13.84
C THR A 121 12.56 -2.47 -14.07
N THR A 122 12.42 -1.56 -13.09
CA THR A 122 11.43 -0.48 -13.15
C THR A 122 12.04 0.86 -12.76
N LYS A 123 12.40 1.65 -13.78
CA LYS A 123 13.00 2.97 -13.61
C LYS A 123 12.07 4.01 -12.98
N LEU A 124 10.74 3.83 -13.09
CA LEU A 124 9.73 4.73 -12.52
C LEU A 124 8.73 3.97 -11.66
N ARG A 125 8.61 4.33 -10.39
CA ARG A 125 7.52 3.89 -9.51
C ARG A 125 6.55 5.04 -9.28
N VAL A 126 5.27 4.88 -9.61
CA VAL A 126 4.24 5.87 -9.27
C VAL A 126 3.63 5.53 -7.91
N VAL A 127 3.62 6.52 -7.04
CA VAL A 127 3.17 6.43 -5.65
C VAL A 127 1.94 7.31 -5.47
N PHE A 128 0.86 6.70 -4.97
CA PHE A 128 -0.34 7.40 -4.54
C PHE A 128 -0.17 7.83 -3.08
N ASP A 129 -0.24 9.13 -2.82
CA ASP A 129 0.01 9.69 -1.50
C ASP A 129 -1.28 9.73 -0.67
N THR A 130 -1.41 8.74 0.22
CA THR A 130 -2.52 8.61 1.18
C THR A 130 -2.33 9.44 2.45
N SER A 131 -1.17 10.09 2.60
CA SER A 131 -0.86 11.00 3.71
C SER A 131 -1.22 12.46 3.42
N ALA A 132 -1.57 12.78 2.17
CA ALA A 132 -2.05 14.09 1.79
C ALA A 132 -3.35 14.45 2.55
N ALA A 133 -3.25 15.48 3.39
CA ALA A 133 -4.40 16.02 4.11
C ALA A 133 -5.41 16.66 3.15
N SER A 134 -6.68 16.43 3.41
CA SER A 134 -7.80 17.13 2.77
C SER A 134 -8.07 18.49 3.43
N THR A 135 -9.09 19.22 2.97
CA THR A 135 -9.53 20.48 3.59
C THR A 135 -9.96 20.35 5.05
N SER A 136 -10.28 19.14 5.55
CA SER A 136 -10.55 18.92 6.97
C SER A 136 -9.28 18.73 7.82
N GLY A 137 -8.09 18.77 7.19
CA GLY A 137 -6.82 18.45 7.86
C GLY A 137 -6.58 16.94 8.01
N VAL A 138 -7.51 16.09 7.57
CA VAL A 138 -7.46 14.63 7.70
C VAL A 138 -7.00 13.99 6.38
N SER A 139 -6.10 13.01 6.46
CA SER A 139 -5.66 12.16 5.35
C SER A 139 -6.31 10.77 5.39
N LEU A 140 -6.27 10.01 4.29
CA LEU A 140 -6.79 8.64 4.26
C LEU A 140 -6.11 7.75 5.32
N ASN A 141 -4.80 7.92 5.55
CA ASN A 141 -4.09 7.20 6.60
C ASN A 141 -4.65 7.48 8.01
N ASN A 142 -5.18 8.68 8.25
CA ASN A 142 -5.81 8.99 9.55
C ASN A 142 -7.18 8.33 9.70
N CYS A 143 -7.87 8.05 8.59
CA CYS A 143 -9.17 7.38 8.58
C CYS A 143 -9.07 5.86 8.76
N LEU A 144 -7.87 5.26 8.65
CA LEU A 144 -7.70 3.81 8.75
C LEU A 144 -7.31 3.39 10.16
N MET A 145 -7.89 2.28 10.63
CA MET A 145 -7.47 1.62 11.88
C MET A 145 -6.04 1.10 11.74
N LYS A 146 -5.28 1.22 12.82
CA LYS A 146 -3.95 0.63 12.92
C LYS A 146 -4.09 -0.81 13.37
N GLY A 147 -3.80 -1.73 12.45
CA GLY A 147 -3.67 -3.15 12.79
C GLY A 147 -2.45 -3.38 13.69
N GLY A 148 -2.53 -4.46 14.48
CA GLY A 148 -1.41 -4.86 15.34
C GLY A 148 -0.21 -5.36 14.55
N VAL A 149 0.94 -5.45 15.22
CA VAL A 149 2.16 -5.98 14.61
C VAL A 149 1.99 -7.49 14.38
N VAL A 150 1.90 -7.87 13.10
CA VAL A 150 1.79 -9.28 12.68
C VAL A 150 3.16 -9.95 12.60
N GLN A 151 4.21 -9.16 12.39
CA GLN A 151 5.58 -9.66 12.24
C GLN A 151 6.14 -10.07 13.61
N ASP A 152 6.92 -11.15 13.63
CA ASP A 152 7.70 -11.52 14.81
C ASP A 152 8.72 -10.42 15.15
N ASP A 153 9.22 -10.43 16.37
CA ASP A 153 10.23 -9.47 16.80
C ASP A 153 11.49 -9.57 15.93
N LEU A 154 12.13 -8.41 15.70
CA LEU A 154 13.31 -8.30 14.84
C LEU A 154 14.44 -9.23 15.31
N PHE A 155 14.60 -9.44 16.61
CA PHE A 155 15.65 -10.29 17.15
C PHE A 155 15.44 -11.76 16.77
N SER A 156 14.21 -12.27 16.91
CA SER A 156 13.81 -13.60 16.42
C SER A 156 13.99 -13.75 14.92
N ILE A 157 13.66 -12.72 14.14
CA ILE A 157 13.91 -12.70 12.68
C ILE A 157 15.42 -12.84 12.41
N LEU A 158 16.27 -12.06 13.06
CA LEU A 158 17.72 -12.09 12.88
C LEU A 158 18.36 -13.42 13.31
N LEU A 159 17.89 -14.02 14.41
CA LEU A 159 18.36 -15.35 14.84
C LEU A 159 18.03 -16.42 13.81
N ARG A 160 16.80 -16.43 13.27
CA ARG A 160 16.41 -17.37 12.21
C ARG A 160 17.18 -17.13 10.92
N PHE A 161 17.44 -15.86 10.58
CA PHE A 161 18.26 -15.48 9.42
C PHE A 161 19.68 -16.06 9.54
N ARG A 162 20.27 -16.03 10.74
CA ARG A 162 21.62 -16.56 11.00
C ARG A 162 21.70 -18.09 11.14
N LYS A 163 20.57 -18.78 11.31
CA LYS A 163 20.54 -20.24 11.50
C LYS A 163 20.96 -21.02 10.24
N ASN A 164 20.74 -20.44 9.06
CA ASN A 164 21.02 -21.10 7.79
C ASN A 164 22.26 -20.51 7.12
N LYS A 165 23.04 -21.34 6.42
CA LYS A 165 24.25 -20.92 5.69
C LYS A 165 23.96 -20.00 4.51
N VAL A 166 22.75 -20.11 3.95
CA VAL A 166 22.30 -19.37 2.77
C VAL A 166 20.93 -18.80 3.06
N VAL A 167 20.72 -17.54 2.67
CA VAL A 167 19.43 -16.85 2.80
C VAL A 167 19.09 -16.17 1.48
N PHE A 168 17.80 -16.17 1.16
CA PHE A 168 17.25 -15.44 0.02
C PHE A 168 16.53 -14.20 0.51
N THR A 169 16.77 -13.08 -0.16
CA THR A 169 16.05 -11.83 0.02
C THR A 169 15.37 -11.47 -1.29
N ALA A 170 14.16 -10.92 -1.19
CA ALA A 170 13.38 -10.46 -2.34
C ALA A 170 12.66 -9.16 -1.97
N ASP A 171 12.56 -8.26 -2.93
CA ASP A 171 11.63 -7.12 -2.91
C ASP A 171 10.32 -7.63 -3.52
N VAL A 172 9.21 -7.51 -2.77
CA VAL A 172 7.88 -8.06 -3.13
C VAL A 172 6.89 -6.92 -3.29
#